data_AF-A0A5C4MNV5-F1
#
_entry.id   AF-A0A5C4MNV5-F1
#
_cell.length_a   1.000
_cell.length_b   1.000
_cell.length_c   1.000
_cell.angle_alpha   90.00
_cell.angle_beta   90.00
_cell.angle_gamma   90.00
#
_symmetry.space_group_name_H-M   'P 1'
#
loop_
_entity.id
_entity.type
_entity.pdbx_description
1 polymer ?
#
loop_
_entity_poly.entity_id
_entity_poly.type
_entity_poly.pdbx_seq_one_letter_code
_entity_poly.pdbx_strand_id
1 'polypeptide(L)'
;MTIAGSGRKKYYYYCATEKTKGKSVCEGMPGLVQDDVEHFVLGGLKTHLMQDEVYQAFRRKVETQMTAMVERSNSGLLVIEDQIRKRERDVANLVRASSEGGYSRVIAASLAAAEADLETLQAKHATETPQVIHLPKDLPSVYRAYVTDLTASLAHDLVVARASDALRAILDRVVIRYGVVA
;
A
#
# COMPACT_ATOMS: atom_id res chain seq x y z
N MET A 1 6.13 9.15 -30.44
CA MET A 1 5.91 8.01 -31.35
C MET A 1 4.53 8.15 -31.98
N THR A 2 4.35 7.63 -33.18
CA THR A 2 3.03 7.52 -33.82
C THR A 2 2.73 6.04 -34.06
N ILE A 3 1.51 5.62 -33.75
CA ILE A 3 1.01 4.27 -34.04
C ILE A 3 0.33 4.30 -35.41
N ALA A 4 0.67 3.36 -36.29
CA ALA A 4 -0.04 3.19 -37.54
C ALA A 4 -0.26 1.70 -37.84
N GLY A 5 -1.42 1.37 -38.42
CA GLY A 5 -1.79 0.02 -38.86
C GLY A 5 -3.06 0.05 -39.71
N SER A 6 -3.11 -0.78 -40.75
CA SER A 6 -4.31 -0.97 -41.59
C SER A 6 -4.83 -2.41 -41.45
N GLY A 7 -6.08 -2.55 -41.00
CA GLY A 7 -6.76 -3.85 -40.96
C GLY A 7 -6.20 -4.85 -39.94
N ARG A 8 -6.93 -5.96 -39.78
CA ARG A 8 -6.86 -6.89 -38.63
C ARG A 8 -5.43 -7.31 -38.22
N LYS A 9 -5.03 -6.81 -37.04
CA LYS A 9 -4.09 -7.41 -36.04
C LYS A 9 -2.57 -7.18 -36.15
N LYS A 10 -2.04 -6.08 -36.69
CA LYS A 10 -0.66 -5.65 -36.36
C LYS A 10 -0.53 -4.13 -36.30
N TYR A 11 -0.21 -3.62 -35.12
CA TYR A 11 0.11 -2.21 -34.92
C TYR A 11 1.61 -2.03 -34.87
N TYR A 12 2.09 -0.91 -35.40
CA TYR A 12 3.51 -0.58 -35.42
C TYR A 12 3.75 0.80 -34.83
N TYR A 13 4.83 0.91 -34.07
CA TYR A 13 5.37 2.17 -33.58
C TYR A 13 6.39 2.74 -34.55
N TYR A 14 6.24 4.02 -34.86
CA TYR A 14 7.17 4.77 -35.71
C TYR A 14 7.70 6.03 -35.01
N CYS A 15 8.86 6.50 -35.49
CA CYS A 15 9.35 7.82 -35.17
C CYS A 15 8.37 8.88 -35.70
N ALA A 16 7.79 9.67 -34.79
CA ALA A 16 6.83 10.71 -35.16
C ALA A 16 7.48 11.82 -36.01
N THR A 17 8.73 12.17 -35.70
CA THR A 17 9.48 13.21 -36.43
C THR A 17 9.78 12.79 -37.86
N GLU A 18 10.22 11.54 -38.08
CA GLU A 18 10.43 10.99 -39.43
C GLU A 18 9.10 10.99 -40.20
N LYS A 19 8.00 10.52 -39.60
CA LYS A 19 6.69 10.46 -40.25
C LYS A 19 6.12 11.82 -40.64
N THR A 20 6.40 12.87 -39.86
CA THR A 20 5.83 14.21 -40.09
C THR A 20 6.74 15.15 -40.88
N LYS A 21 8.06 15.07 -40.67
CA LYS A 21 9.05 15.99 -41.27
C LYS A 21 9.96 15.32 -42.31
N GLY A 22 9.89 14.01 -42.46
CA GLY A 22 10.67 13.25 -43.43
C GLY A 22 12.09 12.91 -42.96
N LYS A 23 12.75 12.04 -43.75
CA LYS A 23 14.08 11.47 -43.43
C LYS A 23 15.22 12.48 -43.40
N SER A 24 15.04 13.65 -44.01
CA SER A 24 16.01 14.75 -43.99
C SER A 24 16.16 15.40 -42.61
N VAL A 25 15.17 15.25 -41.72
CA VAL A 25 15.17 15.82 -40.36
C VAL A 25 15.44 14.75 -39.30
N CYS A 26 15.08 13.51 -39.57
CA CYS A 26 15.32 12.37 -38.69
C CYS A 26 15.40 11.11 -39.54
N GLU A 27 16.52 10.37 -39.46
CA GLU A 27 16.67 9.09 -40.17
C GLU A 27 15.56 8.09 -39.81
N GLY A 28 15.04 8.22 -38.59
CA GLY A 28 13.90 7.46 -38.10
C GLY A 28 14.29 6.09 -37.56
N MET A 29 13.29 5.20 -37.54
CA MET A 29 13.50 3.78 -37.22
C MET A 29 12.50 2.95 -38.02
N PRO A 30 12.84 1.72 -38.41
CA PRO A 30 11.86 0.76 -38.89
C PRO A 30 10.69 0.66 -37.93
N GLY A 31 9.51 0.38 -38.49
CA GLY A 31 8.33 0.15 -37.66
C GLY A 31 8.57 -0.98 -36.69
N LEU A 32 8.43 -0.69 -35.39
CA LEU A 32 8.54 -1.70 -34.35
C LEU A 32 7.15 -2.29 -34.13
N VAL A 33 7.06 -3.62 -34.13
CA VAL A 33 5.81 -4.32 -33.80
C VAL A 33 5.40 -3.95 -32.38
N GLN A 34 4.14 -3.53 -32.19
CA GLN A 34 3.64 -3.12 -30.88
C GLN A 34 3.84 -4.20 -29.82
N ASP A 35 3.41 -5.43 -30.12
CA ASP A 35 3.51 -6.58 -29.21
C ASP A 35 4.95 -6.84 -28.76
N ASP A 36 5.93 -6.74 -29.66
CA ASP A 36 7.35 -6.91 -29.33
C ASP A 36 7.81 -5.82 -28.36
N VAL A 37 7.47 -4.55 -28.65
CA VAL A 37 7.83 -3.42 -27.79
C VAL A 37 7.21 -3.57 -26.39
N GLU A 38 5.95 -3.95 -26.31
CA GLU A 38 5.26 -4.17 -25.04
C GLU A 38 5.89 -5.30 -24.25
N HIS A 39 6.20 -6.42 -24.90
CA HIS A 39 6.90 -7.54 -24.27
C HIS A 39 8.27 -7.12 -23.72
N PHE A 40 9.06 -6.37 -24.48
CA PHE A 40 10.35 -5.85 -24.04
C PHE A 40 10.22 -4.88 -22.85
N VAL A 41 9.24 -3.97 -22.90
CA VAL A 41 9.00 -3.01 -21.82
C VAL A 41 8.57 -3.70 -20.54
N LEU A 42 7.63 -4.65 -20.60
CA LEU A 42 7.17 -5.40 -19.44
C LEU A 42 8.28 -6.29 -18.86
N GLY A 43 9.09 -6.91 -19.72
CA GLY A 43 10.28 -7.66 -19.30
C GLY A 43 11.30 -6.77 -18.58
N GLY A 44 11.59 -5.59 -19.14
CA GLY A 44 12.48 -4.61 -18.51
C GLY A 44 11.96 -4.10 -17.18
N LEU A 45 10.66 -3.80 -17.10
CA LEU A 45 9.98 -3.41 -15.86
C LEU A 45 10.10 -4.51 -14.80
N LYS A 46 9.84 -5.77 -15.17
CA LYS A 46 10.02 -6.91 -14.27
C LYS A 46 11.43 -6.97 -13.72
N THR A 47 12.44 -6.91 -14.59
CA THR A 47 13.85 -6.95 -14.19
C THR A 47 14.20 -5.80 -13.25
N HIS A 48 13.74 -4.58 -13.54
CA HIS A 48 14.00 -3.41 -12.70
C HIS A 48 13.34 -3.54 -11.33
N LEU A 49 12.06 -3.94 -11.26
CA LEU A 49 11.36 -4.16 -9.99
C LEU A 49 12.03 -5.26 -9.15
N MET A 50 12.68 -6.24 -9.78
CA MET A 50 13.41 -7.30 -9.08
C MET A 50 14.80 -6.89 -8.57
N GLN A 51 15.26 -5.66 -8.82
CA GLN A 51 16.53 -5.16 -8.29
C GLN A 51 16.48 -5.00 -6.76
N ASP A 52 17.60 -5.24 -6.08
CA ASP A 52 17.65 -5.20 -4.62
C ASP A 52 17.28 -3.82 -4.09
N GLU A 53 17.73 -2.74 -4.72
CA GLU A 53 17.46 -1.37 -4.29
C GLU A 53 15.96 -1.07 -4.27
N VAL A 54 15.23 -1.55 -5.29
CA VAL A 54 13.77 -1.40 -5.40
C VAL A 54 13.07 -2.26 -4.37
N TYR A 55 13.53 -3.50 -4.18
CA TYR A 55 13.01 -4.38 -3.14
C TYR A 55 13.21 -3.80 -1.73
N GLN A 56 14.38 -3.25 -1.41
CA GLN A 56 14.64 -2.63 -0.11
C GLN A 56 13.76 -1.38 0.10
N ALA A 57 13.50 -0.61 -0.96
CA ALA A 57 12.57 0.52 -0.89
C ALA A 57 11.14 0.06 -0.59
N PHE A 58 10.68 -1.03 -1.23
CA PHE A 58 9.40 -1.67 -0.92
C PHE A 58 9.34 -2.15 0.53
N ARG A 59 10.37 -2.89 0.97
CA ARG A 59 10.46 -3.43 2.33
C ARG A 59 10.35 -2.34 3.39
N ARG A 60 11.08 -1.22 3.23
CA ARG A 60 10.99 -0.07 4.14
C ARG A 60 9.58 0.53 4.22
N LYS A 61 8.88 0.61 3.09
CA LYS A 61 7.49 1.11 3.05
C LYS A 61 6.54 0.17 3.80
N VAL A 62 6.65 -1.13 3.57
CA VAL A 62 5.84 -2.14 4.27
C VAL A 62 6.10 -2.07 5.78
N GLU A 63 7.37 -2.01 6.18
CA GLU A 63 7.76 -1.85 7.59
C GLU A 63 7.18 -0.59 8.21
N THR A 64 7.25 0.55 7.52
CA THR A 64 6.66 1.80 7.98
C THR A 64 5.14 1.69 8.16
N GLN A 65 4.43 1.07 7.21
CA GLN A 65 2.99 0.90 7.29
C GLN A 65 2.56 -0.05 8.40
N MET A 66 3.27 -1.17 8.57
CA MET A 66 3.04 -2.11 9.67
C MET A 66 3.33 -1.46 11.02
N THR A 67 4.37 -0.63 11.10
CA THR A 67 4.70 0.14 12.30
C THR A 67 3.58 1.09 12.67
N ALA A 68 3.11 1.90 11.72
CA ALA A 68 2.00 2.81 11.95
C ALA A 68 0.71 2.08 12.36
N MET A 69 0.46 0.86 11.87
CA MET A 69 -0.70 0.06 12.27
C MET A 69 -0.58 -0.43 13.72
N VAL A 70 0.59 -0.95 14.10
CA VAL A 70 0.85 -1.40 15.47
C VAL A 70 0.84 -0.24 16.46
N GLU A 71 1.44 0.90 16.11
CA GLU A 71 1.38 2.12 16.94
C GLU A 71 -0.06 2.55 17.18
N ARG A 72 -0.92 2.55 16.15
CA ARG A 72 -2.35 2.86 16.31
C ARG A 72 -3.03 1.86 17.25
N SER A 73 -2.78 0.57 17.10
CA SER A 73 -3.35 -0.47 17.97
C SER A 73 -2.90 -0.27 19.42
N ASN A 74 -1.60 -0.09 19.66
CA ASN A 74 -1.04 0.09 20.99
C ASN A 74 -1.46 1.44 21.61
N SER A 75 -1.67 2.49 20.81
CA SER A 75 -2.23 3.75 21.30
C SER A 75 -3.68 3.60 21.78
N GLY A 76 -4.47 2.74 21.13
CA GLY A 76 -5.81 2.37 21.59
C GLY A 76 -5.79 1.72 22.97
N LEU A 77 -4.86 0.78 23.18
CA LEU A 77 -4.63 0.15 24.47
C LEU A 77 -4.30 1.18 25.57
N LEU A 78 -3.40 2.13 25.31
CA LEU A 78 -3.06 3.18 26.28
C LEU A 78 -4.27 4.05 26.67
N VAL A 79 -5.18 4.31 25.72
CA VAL A 79 -6.42 5.05 26.00
C VAL A 79 -7.35 4.23 26.89
N ILE A 80 -7.50 2.92 26.63
CA ILE A 80 -8.32 2.03 27.47
C ILE A 80 -7.73 1.97 28.89
N GLU A 81 -6.41 1.84 29.03
CA GLU A 81 -5.73 1.86 30.33
C GLU A 81 -5.96 3.16 31.10
N ASP A 82 -5.96 4.32 30.42
CA ASP A 82 -6.25 5.59 31.08
C ASP A 82 -7.70 5.70 31.54
N GLN A 83 -8.64 5.19 30.74
CA GLN A 83 -10.05 5.12 31.10
C GLN A 83 -10.27 4.23 32.32
N ILE A 84 -9.61 3.07 32.38
CA ILE A 84 -9.62 2.17 33.56
C ILE A 84 -9.13 2.94 34.79
N ARG A 85 -7.94 3.55 34.75
CA ARG A 85 -7.39 4.32 35.87
C ARG A 85 -8.32 5.45 36.32
N LYS A 86 -9.00 6.11 35.37
CA LYS A 86 -9.96 7.16 35.69
C LYS A 86 -11.19 6.59 36.42
N ARG A 87 -11.73 5.47 35.94
CA ARG A 87 -12.88 4.81 36.56
C ARG A 87 -12.57 4.22 37.93
N GLU A 88 -11.38 3.66 38.12
CA GLU A 88 -10.93 3.22 39.45
C GLU A 88 -10.89 4.38 40.46
N ARG A 89 -10.41 5.57 40.03
CA ARG A 89 -10.44 6.77 40.87
C ARG A 89 -11.87 7.22 41.18
N ASP A 90 -12.78 7.17 40.20
CA ASP A 90 -14.18 7.52 40.39
C ASP A 90 -14.85 6.59 41.42
N VAL A 91 -14.64 5.28 41.29
CA VAL A 91 -15.11 4.26 42.25
C VAL A 91 -14.56 4.54 43.65
N ALA A 92 -13.24 4.76 43.79
CA ALA A 92 -12.62 5.05 45.08
C ALA A 92 -13.18 6.33 45.73
N ASN A 93 -13.44 7.37 44.93
CA ASN A 93 -14.04 8.61 45.41
C ASN A 93 -15.49 8.43 45.88
N LEU A 94 -16.29 7.66 45.14
CA LEU A 94 -17.68 7.36 45.51
C LEU A 94 -17.76 6.50 46.78
N VAL A 95 -16.85 5.54 46.94
CA VAL A 95 -16.71 4.73 48.16
C VAL A 95 -16.31 5.61 49.35
N ARG A 96 -15.35 6.53 49.17
CA ARG A 96 -14.99 7.47 50.24
C ARG A 96 -16.17 8.39 50.60
N ALA A 97 -16.87 8.94 49.62
CA ALA A 97 -18.03 9.81 49.85
C ALA A 97 -19.17 9.10 50.58
N SER A 98 -19.43 7.82 50.29
CA SER A 98 -20.43 7.03 51.01
C SER A 98 -20.02 6.76 52.47
N SER A 99 -18.71 6.66 52.72
CA SER A 99 -18.13 6.46 54.05
C SER A 99 -18.18 7.73 54.91
N GLU A 100 -18.01 8.90 54.30
CA GLU A 100 -17.89 10.20 55.01
C GLU A 100 -19.22 10.98 55.09
N GLY A 101 -20.08 10.89 54.07
CA GLY A 101 -21.27 11.75 53.91
C GLY A 101 -22.62 11.04 54.01
N GLY A 102 -22.62 9.72 54.29
CA GLY A 102 -23.82 8.90 54.38
C GLY A 102 -24.31 8.38 53.02
N TYR A 103 -24.89 7.17 53.05
CA TYR A 103 -25.34 6.45 51.87
C TYR A 103 -26.60 7.09 51.26
N SER A 104 -26.51 7.57 50.02
CA SER A 104 -27.67 8.02 49.23
C SER A 104 -27.95 7.06 48.08
N ARG A 105 -29.22 6.92 47.71
CA ARG A 105 -29.64 6.10 46.56
C ARG A 105 -28.95 6.53 45.25
N VAL A 106 -28.61 7.82 45.13
CA VAL A 106 -27.90 8.36 43.99
C VAL A 106 -26.44 7.89 43.97
N ILE A 107 -25.74 7.93 45.12
CA ILE A 107 -24.36 7.44 45.24
C ILE A 107 -24.29 5.94 44.94
N ALA A 108 -25.25 5.16 45.45
CA ALA A 108 -25.35 3.73 45.17
C ALA A 108 -25.49 3.42 43.67
N ALA A 109 -26.39 4.13 42.99
CA ALA A 109 -26.61 3.95 41.56
C ALA A 109 -25.40 4.39 40.72
N SER A 110 -24.75 5.50 41.09
CA SER A 110 -23.53 5.96 40.43
C SER A 110 -22.35 5.01 40.64
N LEU A 111 -22.21 4.42 41.83
CA LEU A 111 -21.17 3.44 42.12
C LEU A 111 -21.37 2.17 41.28
N ALA A 112 -22.59 1.61 41.27
CA ALA A 112 -22.90 0.43 40.47
C ALA A 112 -22.67 0.65 38.97
N ALA A 113 -22.99 1.85 38.45
CA ALA A 113 -22.71 2.21 37.06
C ALA A 113 -21.20 2.32 36.78
N ALA A 114 -20.44 2.92 37.68
CA ALA A 114 -18.99 3.06 37.54
C ALA A 114 -18.27 1.70 37.62
N GLU A 115 -18.74 0.78 38.47
CA GLU A 115 -18.25 -0.60 38.57
C GLU A 115 -18.53 -1.40 37.29
N ALA A 116 -19.76 -1.29 36.74
CA ALA A 116 -20.12 -1.96 35.48
C ALA A 116 -19.32 -1.42 34.28
N ASP A 117 -19.10 -0.09 34.22
CA ASP A 117 -18.23 0.55 33.23
C ASP A 117 -16.79 0.03 33.33
N LEU A 118 -16.27 -0.07 34.56
CA LEU A 118 -14.91 -0.55 34.84
C LEU A 118 -14.75 -2.02 34.41
N GLU A 119 -15.70 -2.88 34.76
CA GLU A 119 -15.72 -4.30 34.35
C GLU A 119 -15.71 -4.43 32.82
N THR A 120 -16.52 -3.60 32.14
CA THR A 120 -16.56 -3.56 30.67
C THR A 120 -15.22 -3.14 30.06
N LEU A 121 -14.56 -2.12 30.62
CA LEU A 121 -13.26 -1.64 30.15
C LEU A 121 -12.14 -2.67 30.40
N GLN A 122 -12.15 -3.32 31.57
CA GLN A 122 -11.20 -4.38 31.90
C GLN A 122 -11.38 -5.61 31.00
N ALA A 123 -12.62 -6.01 30.72
CA ALA A 123 -12.91 -7.08 29.77
C ALA A 123 -12.39 -6.76 28.37
N LYS A 124 -12.57 -5.52 27.89
CA LYS A 124 -12.01 -5.05 26.61
C LYS A 124 -10.48 -5.11 26.61
N HIS A 125 -9.83 -4.56 27.63
CA HIS A 125 -8.36 -4.58 27.75
C HIS A 125 -7.81 -6.01 27.78
N ALA A 126 -8.45 -6.92 28.51
CA ALA A 126 -8.03 -8.33 28.59
C ALA A 126 -8.09 -9.08 27.25
N THR A 127 -8.94 -8.63 26.32
CA THR A 127 -9.02 -9.21 24.97
C THR A 127 -8.00 -8.62 23.99
N GLU A 128 -7.38 -7.49 24.33
CA GLU A 128 -6.44 -6.79 23.45
C GLU A 128 -4.98 -7.06 23.89
N THR A 129 -4.22 -7.73 23.03
CA THR A 129 -2.79 -7.98 23.27
C THR A 129 -1.94 -6.92 22.58
N PRO A 130 -0.92 -6.33 23.25
CA PRO A 130 0.03 -5.45 22.59
C PRO A 130 0.63 -6.11 21.35
N GLN A 131 0.53 -5.44 20.21
CA GLN A 131 1.06 -5.99 18.96
C GLN A 131 2.56 -5.69 18.86
N VAL A 132 3.32 -6.71 18.44
CA VAL A 132 4.75 -6.60 18.13
C VAL A 132 4.92 -6.81 16.63
N ILE A 133 5.68 -5.94 15.98
CA ILE A 133 5.89 -6.01 14.54
C ILE A 133 6.98 -7.03 14.26
N HIS A 134 6.63 -8.03 13.45
CA HIS A 134 7.61 -8.87 12.78
C HIS A 134 7.33 -8.83 11.28
N LEU A 135 8.31 -8.39 10.50
CA LEU A 135 8.22 -8.50 9.06
C LEU A 135 8.16 -9.99 8.69
N PRO A 136 7.22 -10.40 7.80
CA PRO A 136 7.15 -11.79 7.37
C PRO A 136 8.46 -12.25 6.73
N LYS A 137 8.96 -13.42 7.13
CA LYS A 137 10.22 -13.97 6.60
C LYS A 137 10.13 -14.29 5.10
N ASP A 138 8.93 -14.55 4.61
CA ASP A 138 8.58 -14.86 3.23
C ASP A 138 8.29 -13.61 2.37
N LEU A 139 8.41 -12.40 2.93
CA LEU A 139 8.20 -11.14 2.20
C LEU A 139 8.93 -11.04 0.86
N PRO A 140 10.19 -11.52 0.70
CA PRO A 140 10.84 -11.55 -0.61
C PRO A 140 10.10 -12.41 -1.64
N SER A 141 9.57 -13.56 -1.22
CA SER A 141 8.83 -14.49 -2.07
C SER A 141 7.47 -13.91 -2.47
N VAL A 142 6.76 -13.30 -1.51
CA VAL A 142 5.50 -12.59 -1.74
C VAL A 142 5.71 -11.45 -2.74
N TYR A 143 6.77 -10.66 -2.57
CA TYR A 143 7.12 -9.58 -3.50
C TYR A 143 7.36 -10.11 -4.92
N ARG A 144 8.14 -11.18 -5.07
CA ARG A 144 8.41 -11.80 -6.37
C ARG A 144 7.14 -12.30 -7.07
N ALA A 145 6.24 -12.93 -6.32
CA ALA A 145 4.95 -13.38 -6.82
C ALA A 145 4.10 -12.19 -7.30
N TYR A 146 4.03 -11.13 -6.48
CA TYR A 146 3.31 -9.90 -6.82
C TYR A 146 3.83 -9.25 -8.11
N VAL A 147 5.15 -9.07 -8.25
CA VAL A 147 5.73 -8.49 -9.48
C VAL A 147 5.45 -9.37 -10.70
N THR A 148 5.51 -10.69 -10.54
CA THR A 148 5.20 -11.63 -11.64
C THR A 148 3.74 -11.51 -12.08
N ASP A 149 2.81 -11.54 -11.13
CA ASP A 149 1.38 -11.41 -11.38
C ASP A 149 1.01 -10.04 -11.99
N LEU A 150 1.63 -8.98 -11.49
CA LEU A 150 1.49 -7.63 -12.04
C LEU A 150 1.89 -7.61 -13.52
N THR A 151 3.08 -8.12 -13.85
CA THR A 151 3.57 -8.11 -15.23
C THR A 151 2.73 -8.99 -16.17
N ALA A 152 2.18 -10.11 -15.67
CA ALA A 152 1.29 -10.97 -16.43
C ALA A 152 -0.08 -10.30 -16.68
N SER A 153 -0.64 -9.64 -15.67
CA SER A 153 -1.91 -8.91 -15.76
C SER A 153 -1.81 -7.73 -16.73
N LEU A 154 -0.69 -7.03 -16.74
CA LEU A 154 -0.42 -5.92 -17.66
C LEU A 154 -0.25 -6.37 -19.12
N ALA A 155 0.15 -7.63 -19.35
CA ALA A 155 0.30 -8.21 -20.67
C ALA A 155 -1.02 -8.70 -21.30
N HIS A 156 -2.16 -8.58 -20.60
CA HIS A 156 -3.47 -9.00 -21.11
C HIS A 156 -4.28 -7.80 -21.66
N ASP A 157 -4.68 -7.91 -22.93
CA ASP A 157 -5.41 -6.91 -23.75
C ASP A 157 -6.72 -6.38 -23.13
N LEU A 158 -7.26 -7.03 -22.10
CA LEU A 158 -8.51 -6.62 -21.44
C LEU A 158 -8.32 -5.58 -20.34
N VAL A 159 -7.08 -5.23 -19.97
CA VAL A 159 -6.78 -4.32 -18.84
C VAL A 159 -6.30 -2.94 -19.30
N VAL A 160 -6.16 -2.69 -20.61
CA VAL A 160 -5.41 -1.55 -21.20
C VAL A 160 -5.72 -0.18 -20.57
N ALA A 161 -6.98 0.14 -20.25
CA ALA A 161 -7.31 1.44 -19.66
C ALA A 161 -6.82 1.60 -18.21
N ARG A 162 -7.16 0.66 -17.31
CA ARG A 162 -6.73 0.73 -15.90
C ARG A 162 -5.25 0.39 -15.72
N ALA A 163 -4.72 -0.52 -16.54
CA ALA A 163 -3.31 -0.86 -16.60
C ALA A 163 -2.45 0.34 -16.98
N SER A 164 -2.91 1.17 -17.94
CA SER A 164 -2.16 2.32 -18.42
C SER A 164 -1.91 3.37 -17.33
N ASP A 165 -2.87 3.65 -16.45
CA ASP A 165 -2.70 4.65 -15.40
C ASP A 165 -1.76 4.16 -14.29
N ALA A 166 -1.86 2.87 -13.94
CA ALA A 166 -0.92 2.24 -13.03
C ALA A 166 0.51 2.22 -13.60
N LEU A 167 0.65 1.92 -14.90
CA LEU A 167 1.94 1.95 -15.61
C LEU A 167 2.52 3.37 -15.65
N ARG A 168 1.71 4.40 -15.89
CA ARG A 168 2.17 5.82 -15.87
C ARG A 168 2.64 6.27 -14.50
N ALA A 169 2.13 5.69 -13.42
CA ALA A 169 2.61 5.98 -12.07
C ALA A 169 4.00 5.38 -11.79
N ILE A 170 4.41 4.36 -12.54
CA ILE A 170 5.66 3.61 -12.33
C ILE A 170 6.72 3.98 -13.40
N LEU A 171 6.29 4.22 -14.64
CA LEU A 171 7.13 4.50 -15.79
C LEU A 171 6.96 5.97 -16.23
N ASP A 172 8.03 6.77 -16.11
CA ASP A 172 8.07 8.14 -16.66
C ASP A 172 8.15 8.13 -18.20
N ARG A 173 9.12 7.37 -18.74
CA ARG A 173 9.34 7.29 -20.19
C ARG A 173 10.00 5.97 -20.60
N VAL A 174 9.71 5.54 -21.82
CA VAL A 174 10.45 4.48 -22.51
C VAL A 174 11.30 5.12 -23.59
N VAL A 175 12.63 4.97 -23.49
CA VAL A 175 13.58 5.49 -24.47
C VAL A 175 13.97 4.38 -25.42
N ILE A 176 13.58 4.49 -26.69
CA ILE A 176 13.98 3.57 -27.74
C ILE A 176 15.22 4.13 -28.41
N ARG A 177 16.30 3.34 -28.45
CA ARG A 177 17.53 3.65 -29.18
C ARG A 177 17.62 2.70 -30.37
N TYR A 178 17.59 3.26 -31.57
CA TYR A 178 17.71 2.51 -32.83
C TYR A 178 18.84 3.14 -33.64
N GLY A 179 19.89 2.37 -33.95
CA GLY A 179 21.07 2.84 -34.68
C GLY A 179 22.09 3.60 -33.82
N VAL A 180 23.37 3.28 -34.02
CA VAL A 180 24.59 3.67 -33.27
C VAL A 180 24.63 3.14 -31.83
N VAL A 181 24.93 1.85 -31.70
CA VAL A 181 25.76 1.38 -30.58
C VAL A 181 27.20 1.72 -30.95
N ALA A 182 27.76 2.73 -30.29
CA ALA A 182 29.20 2.93 -30.22
C ALA A 182 29.76 2.09 -29.07
#